data_AF-A0A1G0SFY9-F1
#
_entry.id   AF-A0A1G0SFY9-F1
#
_cell.length_a   1.000
_cell.length_b   1.000
_cell.length_c   1.000
_cell.angle_alpha   90.00
_cell.angle_beta   90.00
_cell.angle_gamma   90.00
#
_symmetry.space_group_name_H-M   'P 1'
#
loop_
_entity.id
_entity.type
_entity.pdbx_description
1 polymer ?
#
loop_
_entity_poly.entity_id
_entity_poly.type
_entity_poly.pdbx_seq_one_letter_code
_entity_poly.pdbx_strand_id
1 'polypeptide(L)'
;MFILLTLVLFFLTAEINSQSTQIKNFFDALIKDETDLSSYLHPNDLKKSNRFEITYKGFENKFLISYDIDGTVKEKVKKGELTYQILYEQLEDDFTKATFNINENNYSKDFFFKDEKLISPSSYFTRNLEERESKYFRIFLSDPSLFNDYSKQQLDNFVDIMLDLLKVPESERKLLEKRKINYIFCKDADEIEKVSGFNTRGIYILAYDEIITTYNCHFHEIAHLLINFRLKNIPLYTIPFLQEGFATAVGGRGGLGRNVLLDIGCFLQKSKFIPFNSIITKAEFLSEDASLTYPVAALYNLFLMEEFGIESYLNLYLTYSGEAEYVTNLTLDSVKLPQIEKFFSYLDNYKRQGGIKLDVNEKFKTIFEGKEGTIMESDNYYRMKIHSGLLLKTANPLSNYKSKKFSEEFPAIKHSGCKYLIKADSREVIIYNLYTNILIASYSASFTLDNKEVLKEEGYFIFYVRKEVFEEEMKELITSDI
;
A
#
# COMPACT_ATOMS: atom_id res chain seq x y z
N MET A 1 5.44 39.99 50.08
CA MET A 1 5.78 39.90 48.63
C MET A 1 6.70 38.71 48.35
N PHE A 2 7.79 38.52 49.10
CA PHE A 2 8.71 37.37 48.91
C PHE A 2 8.02 36.00 49.11
N ILE A 3 7.21 35.81 50.16
CA ILE A 3 6.51 34.54 50.43
C ILE A 3 5.49 34.17 49.34
N LEU A 4 4.85 35.17 48.73
CA LEU A 4 3.89 34.95 47.64
C LEU A 4 4.61 34.52 46.34
N LEU A 5 5.80 35.06 46.08
CA LEU A 5 6.64 34.68 44.95
C LEU A 5 7.19 33.25 45.11
N THR A 6 7.60 32.86 46.33
CA THR A 6 8.07 31.50 46.62
C THR A 6 6.95 30.48 46.50
N LEU A 7 5.72 30.80 46.94
CA LEU A 7 4.55 29.93 46.78
C LEU A 7 4.17 29.76 45.31
N VAL A 8 4.15 30.83 44.51
CA VAL A 8 3.87 30.76 43.07
C VAL A 8 4.95 29.95 42.33
N LEU A 9 6.23 30.11 42.68
CA LEU A 9 7.32 29.27 42.16
C LEU A 9 7.18 27.81 42.58
N PHE A 10 6.74 27.51 43.81
CA PHE A 10 6.54 26.14 44.27
C PHE A 10 5.38 25.45 43.54
N PHE A 11 4.28 26.16 43.29
CA PHE A 11 3.15 25.64 42.50
C PHE A 11 3.51 25.44 41.02
N LEU A 12 4.27 26.36 40.42
CA LEU A 12 4.79 26.18 39.05
C LEU A 12 5.77 25.01 38.95
N THR A 13 6.64 24.78 39.95
CA THR A 13 7.53 23.62 39.95
C THR A 13 6.83 22.31 40.31
N ALA A 14 5.74 22.36 41.08
CA ALA A 14 4.95 21.18 41.44
C ALA A 14 4.07 20.70 40.28
N GLU A 15 3.51 21.60 39.48
CA GLU A 15 2.82 21.24 38.22
C GLU A 15 3.80 20.73 37.16
N ILE A 16 5.04 21.21 37.14
CA ILE A 16 6.09 20.68 36.25
C ILE A 16 6.63 19.32 36.73
N ASN A 17 6.69 19.08 38.05
CA ASN A 17 7.09 17.77 38.62
C ASN A 17 5.93 16.77 38.78
N SER A 18 4.67 17.18 38.60
CA SER A 18 3.53 16.26 38.56
C SER A 18 3.27 15.70 37.16
N GLN A 19 4.16 15.94 36.19
CA GLN A 19 4.09 15.28 34.90
C GLN A 19 4.07 13.75 35.09
N SER A 20 2.93 13.20 34.67
CA SER A 20 2.36 11.87 34.80
C SER A 20 3.27 10.76 35.34
N THR A 21 2.99 10.35 36.58
CA THR A 21 3.48 9.07 37.14
C THR A 21 3.16 7.90 36.20
N GLN A 22 2.05 7.95 35.46
CA GLN A 22 1.63 6.89 34.55
C GLN A 22 2.47 6.79 33.27
N ILE A 23 2.82 7.90 32.63
CA ILE A 23 3.69 7.89 31.44
C ILE A 23 5.08 7.38 31.82
N LYS A 24 5.61 7.80 32.97
CA LYS A 24 6.88 7.27 33.47
C LYS A 24 6.80 5.75 33.74
N ASN A 25 5.74 5.31 34.41
CA ASN A 25 5.50 3.88 34.66
C ASN A 25 5.38 3.08 33.35
N PHE A 26 4.78 3.65 32.30
CA PHE A 26 4.74 3.03 30.98
C PHE A 26 6.16 2.81 30.43
N PHE A 27 7.03 3.81 30.45
CA PHE A 27 8.41 3.65 29.98
C PHE A 27 9.20 2.65 30.84
N ASP A 28 9.03 2.67 32.15
CA ASP A 28 9.66 1.69 33.05
C ASP A 28 9.21 0.26 32.73
N ALA A 29 7.91 0.06 32.50
CA ALA A 29 7.33 -1.23 32.13
C ALA A 29 7.81 -1.68 30.72
N LEU A 30 7.86 -0.75 29.77
CA LEU A 30 8.34 -0.97 28.40
C LEU A 30 9.81 -1.41 28.38
N ILE A 31 10.66 -0.73 29.15
CA ILE A 31 12.09 -1.07 29.26
C ILE A 31 12.28 -2.42 29.93
N LYS A 32 11.44 -2.78 30.91
CA LYS A 32 11.52 -4.07 31.63
C LYS A 32 10.94 -5.25 30.83
N ASP A 33 10.41 -5.01 29.63
CA ASP A 33 9.67 -5.99 28.83
C ASP A 33 8.56 -6.67 29.62
N GLU A 34 7.74 -5.87 30.33
CA GLU A 34 6.52 -6.39 30.94
C GLU A 34 5.60 -7.00 29.88
N THR A 35 5.06 -8.19 30.18
CA THR A 35 4.35 -9.00 29.18
C THR A 35 3.03 -8.38 28.72
N ASP A 36 2.36 -7.62 29.59
CA ASP A 36 1.08 -6.97 29.27
C ASP A 36 1.13 -5.48 29.61
N LEU A 37 1.11 -4.65 28.57
CA LEU A 37 1.11 -3.19 28.67
C LEU A 37 -0.27 -2.60 28.32
N SER A 38 -1.30 -3.44 28.16
CA SER A 38 -2.65 -3.00 27.74
C SER A 38 -3.26 -1.99 28.70
N SER A 39 -2.92 -2.06 30.00
CA SER A 39 -3.39 -1.11 31.01
C SER A 39 -2.89 0.32 30.79
N TYR A 40 -1.79 0.52 30.05
CA TYR A 40 -1.26 1.84 29.70
C TYR A 40 -1.88 2.41 28.42
N LEU A 41 -2.54 1.58 27.61
CA LEU A 41 -3.13 2.01 26.35
C LEU A 41 -4.53 2.60 26.55
N HIS A 42 -4.85 3.63 25.77
CA HIS A 42 -6.17 4.23 25.79
C HIS A 42 -7.22 3.21 25.29
N PRO A 43 -8.41 3.08 25.94
CA PRO A 43 -9.36 2.01 25.63
C PRO A 43 -9.82 1.95 24.17
N ASN A 44 -9.95 3.12 23.51
CA ASN A 44 -10.32 3.17 22.09
C ASN A 44 -9.21 2.61 21.19
N ASP A 45 -7.94 2.87 21.51
CA ASP A 45 -6.80 2.38 20.74
C ASP A 45 -6.55 0.89 21.00
N LEU A 46 -6.80 0.41 22.22
CA LEU A 46 -6.80 -1.03 22.52
C LEU A 46 -7.87 -1.77 21.72
N LYS A 47 -9.09 -1.23 21.70
CA LYS A 47 -10.18 -1.77 20.89
C LYS A 47 -9.86 -1.72 19.39
N LYS A 48 -9.20 -0.65 18.93
CA LYS A 48 -8.73 -0.48 17.55
C LYS A 48 -7.69 -1.54 17.18
N SER A 49 -6.66 -1.75 18.00
CA SER A 49 -5.60 -2.77 17.83
C SER A 49 -6.18 -4.18 17.73
N ASN A 50 -7.22 -4.48 18.50
CA ASN A 50 -7.75 -5.85 18.62
C ASN A 50 -9.00 -6.11 17.75
N ARG A 51 -9.43 -5.14 16.93
CA ARG A 51 -10.77 -5.16 16.30
C ARG A 51 -11.01 -6.32 15.32
N PHE A 52 -9.94 -6.86 14.76
CA PHE A 52 -9.99 -7.92 13.74
C PHE A 52 -9.50 -9.28 14.21
N GLU A 53 -9.14 -9.40 15.50
CA GLU A 53 -8.67 -10.64 16.10
C GLU A 53 -7.40 -11.21 15.43
N ILE A 54 -6.62 -10.34 14.79
CA ILE A 54 -5.30 -10.67 14.24
C ILE A 54 -4.28 -10.60 15.38
N THR A 55 -3.56 -11.71 15.61
CA THR A 55 -2.49 -11.85 16.61
C THR A 55 -1.20 -12.28 15.96
N TYR A 56 -0.08 -11.91 16.60
CA TYR A 56 1.26 -12.22 16.12
C TYR A 56 1.98 -13.10 17.14
N LYS A 57 2.45 -14.27 16.71
CA LYS A 57 3.14 -15.22 17.59
C LYS A 57 4.37 -14.56 18.20
N GLY A 58 4.51 -14.64 19.53
CA GLY A 58 5.60 -14.01 20.27
C GLY A 58 5.38 -12.54 20.64
N PHE A 59 4.24 -11.93 20.27
CA PHE A 59 3.96 -10.51 20.52
C PHE A 59 2.62 -10.33 21.26
N GLU A 60 2.68 -10.25 22.59
CA GLU A 60 1.51 -9.97 23.44
C GLU A 60 0.98 -8.54 23.23
N ASN A 61 1.89 -7.57 23.14
CA ASN A 61 1.55 -6.16 22.95
C ASN A 61 1.54 -5.78 21.47
N LYS A 62 0.56 -6.28 20.71
CA LYS A 62 0.41 -5.99 19.26
C LYS A 62 0.55 -4.50 18.93
N PHE A 63 -0.02 -3.62 19.74
CA PHE A 63 0.00 -2.17 19.54
C PHE A 63 1.39 -1.53 19.57
N LEU A 64 2.43 -2.28 19.97
CA LEU A 64 3.83 -1.84 19.92
C LEU A 64 4.61 -2.36 18.71
N ILE A 65 4.01 -3.19 17.86
CA ILE A 65 4.69 -3.69 16.65
C ILE A 65 5.12 -2.50 15.78
N SER A 66 6.43 -2.35 15.59
CA SER A 66 7.12 -1.22 14.92
C SER A 66 7.14 0.12 15.69
N TYR A 67 6.39 0.25 16.79
CA TYR A 67 6.37 1.43 17.66
C TYR A 67 7.14 1.25 18.98
N ASP A 68 7.64 0.06 19.28
CA ASP A 68 8.48 -0.22 20.46
C ASP A 68 9.85 0.48 20.38
N ILE A 69 10.53 0.60 21.52
CA ILE A 69 11.95 0.95 21.58
C ILE A 69 12.75 -0.22 21.00
N ASP A 70 13.78 0.09 20.21
CA ASP A 70 14.68 -0.93 19.66
C ASP A 70 15.21 -1.87 20.76
N GLY A 71 15.15 -3.18 20.52
CA GLY A 71 15.51 -4.19 21.53
C GLY A 71 16.96 -4.08 21.98
N THR A 72 17.88 -3.70 21.08
CA THR A 72 19.30 -3.50 21.45
C THR A 72 19.47 -2.27 22.32
N VAL A 73 18.66 -1.23 22.11
CA VAL A 73 18.59 -0.05 22.97
C VAL A 73 18.06 -0.42 24.35
N LYS A 74 16.95 -1.16 24.45
CA LYS A 74 16.38 -1.62 25.73
C LYS A 74 17.40 -2.44 26.54
N GLU A 75 18.08 -3.38 25.90
CA GLU A 75 19.09 -4.21 26.57
C GLU A 75 20.27 -3.40 27.12
N LYS A 76 20.75 -2.40 26.38
CA LYS A 76 21.82 -1.51 26.84
C LYS A 76 21.37 -0.64 28.02
N VAL A 77 20.14 -0.14 27.98
CA VAL A 77 19.54 0.63 29.09
C VAL A 77 19.42 -0.26 30.35
N LYS A 78 18.93 -1.50 30.23
CA LYS A 78 18.83 -2.44 31.36
C LYS A 78 20.18 -2.74 32.01
N LYS A 79 21.26 -2.80 31.23
CA LYS A 79 22.63 -3.02 31.71
C LYS A 79 23.29 -1.77 32.29
N GLY A 80 22.64 -0.61 32.19
CA GLY A 80 23.21 0.68 32.59
C GLY A 80 24.29 1.20 31.64
N GLU A 81 24.38 0.66 30.42
CA GLU A 81 25.33 1.10 29.38
C GLU A 81 24.86 2.38 28.68
N LEU A 82 23.54 2.63 28.66
CA LEU A 82 22.93 3.85 28.13
C LEU A 82 22.02 4.47 29.18
N THR A 83 22.04 5.80 29.26
CA THR A 83 21.05 6.56 30.03
C THR A 83 20.03 7.16 29.10
N TYR A 84 18.77 7.20 29.54
CA TYR A 84 17.71 7.80 28.74
C TYR A 84 17.04 8.93 29.53
N GLN A 85 16.45 9.86 28.79
CA GLN A 85 15.56 10.89 29.32
C GLN A 85 14.24 10.86 28.57
N ILE A 86 13.16 11.23 29.26
CA ILE A 86 11.86 11.46 28.63
C ILE A 86 11.64 12.95 28.55
N LEU A 87 11.51 13.46 27.33
CA LEU A 87 11.16 14.86 27.08
C LEU A 87 9.66 14.95 26.84
N TYR A 88 8.99 15.85 27.56
CA TYR A 88 7.54 16.03 27.47
C TYR A 88 7.21 17.31 26.72
N GLU A 89 6.28 17.20 25.78
CA GLU A 89 5.67 18.33 25.08
C GLU A 89 4.15 18.25 25.27
N GLN A 90 3.59 19.24 25.95
CA GLN A 90 2.14 19.36 26.09
C GLN A 90 1.55 19.80 24.75
N LEU A 91 0.59 19.01 24.27
CA LEU A 91 -0.17 19.27 23.06
C LEU A 91 -1.56 19.81 23.46
N GLU A 92 -2.38 20.16 22.48
CA GLU A 92 -3.78 20.58 22.70
C GLU A 92 -4.63 19.45 23.31
N ASP A 93 -5.86 19.75 23.77
CA ASP A 93 -6.90 18.78 24.12
C ASP A 93 -6.45 17.58 24.99
N ASP A 94 -5.66 17.86 26.03
CA ASP A 94 -5.12 16.87 26.98
C ASP A 94 -4.18 15.81 26.36
N PHE A 95 -3.64 16.11 25.18
CA PHE A 95 -2.62 15.28 24.55
C PHE A 95 -1.22 15.62 25.05
N THR A 96 -0.33 14.64 25.09
CA THR A 96 1.08 14.81 25.43
C THR A 96 1.93 14.00 24.47
N LYS A 97 2.96 14.61 23.91
CA LYS A 97 4.05 13.87 23.25
C LYS A 97 5.16 13.64 24.25
N ALA A 98 5.56 12.39 24.43
CA ALA A 98 6.73 12.01 25.20
C ALA A 98 7.79 11.44 24.26
N THR A 99 8.95 12.07 24.22
CA THR A 99 10.09 11.62 23.41
C THR A 99 11.07 10.87 24.30
N PHE A 100 11.20 9.56 24.06
CA PHE A 100 12.27 8.75 24.61
C PHE A 100 13.58 9.11 23.90
N ASN A 101 14.56 9.64 24.61
CA ASN A 101 15.79 10.16 24.02
C ASN A 101 17.04 9.60 24.72
N ILE A 102 18.00 9.16 23.93
CA ILE A 102 19.36 8.77 24.36
C ILE A 102 20.34 9.63 23.56
N ASN A 103 20.99 10.58 24.24
CA ASN A 103 21.85 11.55 23.58
C ASN A 103 23.13 10.88 23.04
N GLU A 104 23.61 9.85 23.71
CA GLU A 104 24.88 9.16 23.44
C GLU A 104 24.90 8.44 22.08
N ASN A 105 23.74 8.07 21.54
CA ASN A 105 23.63 7.31 20.29
C ASN A 105 22.71 7.98 19.24
N ASN A 106 22.30 9.24 19.47
CA ASN A 106 21.36 9.96 18.61
C ASN A 106 20.06 9.16 18.35
N TYR A 107 19.58 8.44 19.37
CA TYR A 107 18.34 7.69 19.29
C TYR A 107 17.22 8.48 19.96
N SER A 108 16.16 8.73 19.20
CA SER A 108 14.93 9.32 19.72
C SER A 108 13.71 8.58 19.20
N LYS A 109 12.69 8.41 20.04
CA LYS A 109 11.40 7.85 19.63
C LYS A 109 10.26 8.57 20.31
N ASP A 110 9.28 9.00 19.51
CA ASP A 110 8.10 9.71 19.98
C ASP A 110 6.96 8.75 20.33
N PHE A 111 6.30 9.05 21.45
CA PHE A 111 5.09 8.37 21.92
C PHE A 111 4.02 9.43 22.20
N PHE A 112 2.77 9.11 21.87
CA PHE A 112 1.64 10.02 22.03
C PHE A 112 0.71 9.50 23.13
N PHE A 113 0.25 10.41 23.98
CA PHE A 113 -0.63 10.11 25.09
C PHE A 113 -1.85 11.02 25.05
N LYS A 114 -2.98 10.51 25.54
CA LYS A 114 -4.18 11.25 25.86
C LYS A 114 -4.66 10.82 27.23
N ASP A 115 -4.93 11.76 28.13
CA ASP A 115 -5.32 11.45 29.51
C ASP A 115 -4.31 10.50 30.18
N GLU A 116 -3.01 10.73 29.94
CA GLU A 116 -1.88 9.90 30.39
C GLU A 116 -1.86 8.44 29.86
N LYS A 117 -2.73 8.10 28.91
CA LYS A 117 -2.78 6.78 28.25
C LYS A 117 -2.19 6.83 26.86
N LEU A 118 -1.40 5.82 26.51
CA LEU A 118 -0.79 5.68 25.19
C LEU A 118 -1.88 5.64 24.12
N ILE A 119 -1.66 6.33 23.01
CA ILE A 119 -2.47 6.28 21.80
C ILE A 119 -1.56 6.06 20.59
N SER A 120 -2.12 5.56 19.50
CA SER A 120 -1.43 5.54 18.20
C SER A 120 -1.12 6.97 17.73
N PRO A 121 0.02 7.20 17.06
CA PRO A 121 0.26 8.46 16.36
C PRO A 121 -0.88 8.82 15.41
N SER A 122 -1.45 7.83 14.72
CA SER A 122 -2.60 8.03 13.85
C SER A 122 -3.84 8.54 14.60
N SER A 123 -4.17 8.02 15.78
CA SER A 123 -5.28 8.56 16.60
C SER A 123 -5.09 10.03 16.96
N TYR A 124 -3.84 10.48 17.18
CA TYR A 124 -3.56 11.91 17.34
C TYR A 124 -3.77 12.63 16.01
N PHE A 125 -2.95 12.34 14.99
CA PHE A 125 -2.89 13.15 13.76
C PHE A 125 -4.18 13.15 12.93
N THR A 126 -5.06 12.15 13.07
CA THR A 126 -6.32 12.11 12.30
C THR A 126 -7.52 12.72 13.02
N ARG A 127 -7.39 13.17 14.27
CA ARG A 127 -8.52 13.61 15.14
C ARG A 127 -9.42 14.70 14.55
N ASN A 128 -8.87 15.54 13.67
CA ASN A 128 -9.55 16.69 13.06
C ASN A 128 -9.70 16.54 11.53
N LEU A 129 -9.39 15.37 10.98
CA LEU A 129 -9.51 15.13 9.53
C LEU A 129 -10.95 14.86 9.13
N GLU A 130 -11.28 15.13 7.86
CA GLU A 130 -12.58 14.76 7.31
C GLU A 130 -12.70 13.23 7.29
N GLU A 131 -13.74 12.71 7.92
CA GLU A 131 -14.07 11.29 7.92
C GLU A 131 -15.15 10.99 6.87
N ARG A 132 -14.90 9.98 6.05
CA ARG A 132 -15.90 9.35 5.18
C ARG A 132 -15.98 7.87 5.49
N GLU A 133 -17.14 7.27 5.25
CA GLU A 133 -17.29 5.82 5.39
C GLU A 133 -17.74 5.16 4.07
N SER A 134 -17.37 3.89 3.92
CA SER A 134 -17.81 2.98 2.86
C SER A 134 -18.24 1.63 3.46
N LYS A 135 -18.48 0.61 2.63
CA LYS A 135 -18.85 -0.74 3.10
C LYS A 135 -17.79 -1.29 4.05
N TYR A 136 -16.52 -1.21 3.66
CA TYR A 136 -15.41 -1.80 4.43
C TYR A 136 -14.51 -0.77 5.12
N PHE A 137 -14.65 0.53 4.85
CA PHE A 137 -13.67 1.52 5.30
C PHE A 137 -14.25 2.64 6.14
N ARG A 138 -13.43 3.10 7.08
CA ARG A 138 -13.46 4.44 7.65
C ARG A 138 -12.24 5.18 7.10
N ILE A 139 -12.49 6.24 6.34
CA ILE A 139 -11.50 6.94 5.53
C ILE A 139 -11.27 8.31 6.14
N PHE A 140 -10.02 8.59 6.54
CA PHE A 140 -9.59 9.89 7.06
C PHE A 140 -8.84 10.65 5.97
N LEU A 141 -9.29 11.84 5.63
CA LEU A 141 -8.78 12.63 4.51
C LEU A 141 -8.05 13.87 4.99
N SER A 142 -6.76 13.98 4.68
CA SER A 142 -6.00 15.21 4.89
C SER A 142 -6.40 16.31 3.90
N ASP A 143 -6.53 15.95 2.61
CA ASP A 143 -7.07 16.83 1.57
C ASP A 143 -8.25 16.13 0.87
N PRO A 144 -9.50 16.49 1.20
CA PRO A 144 -10.69 15.92 0.60
C PRO A 144 -10.80 16.11 -0.92
N SER A 145 -10.06 17.06 -1.51
CA SER A 145 -10.06 17.29 -2.96
C SER A 145 -9.23 16.28 -3.74
N LEU A 146 -8.36 15.51 -3.05
CA LEU A 146 -7.51 14.47 -3.63
C LEU A 146 -8.14 13.06 -3.54
N PHE A 147 -9.35 12.94 -2.98
CA PHE A 147 -10.06 11.67 -2.83
C PHE A 147 -11.50 11.76 -3.36
N ASN A 148 -11.99 10.71 -4.00
CA ASN A 148 -13.29 10.72 -4.68
C ASN A 148 -14.12 9.44 -4.42
N ASP A 149 -15.43 9.52 -4.68
CA ASP A 149 -16.35 8.41 -4.45
C ASP A 149 -16.08 7.19 -5.33
N TYR A 150 -15.51 7.40 -6.52
CA TYR A 150 -15.09 6.30 -7.37
C TYR A 150 -13.96 5.50 -6.71
N SER A 151 -12.95 6.16 -6.14
CA SER A 151 -11.87 5.51 -5.38
C SER A 151 -12.41 4.73 -4.19
N LYS A 152 -13.38 5.32 -3.47
CA LYS A 152 -14.10 4.66 -2.37
C LYS A 152 -14.75 3.34 -2.80
N GLN A 153 -15.45 3.35 -3.94
CA GLN A 153 -16.08 2.14 -4.49
C GLN A 153 -15.04 1.11 -4.95
N GLN A 154 -13.95 1.56 -5.58
CA GLN A 154 -12.87 0.67 -6.01
C GLN A 154 -12.16 -0.01 -4.83
N LEU A 155 -12.00 0.69 -3.69
CA LEU A 155 -11.53 0.09 -2.45
C LEU A 155 -12.47 -1.02 -1.96
N ASP A 156 -13.79 -0.78 -1.91
CA ASP A 156 -14.77 -1.78 -1.49
C ASP A 156 -14.79 -3.00 -2.45
N ASN A 157 -14.79 -2.75 -3.76
CA ASN A 157 -14.75 -3.79 -4.80
C ASN A 157 -13.50 -4.67 -4.67
N PHE A 158 -12.34 -4.06 -4.41
CA PHE A 158 -11.11 -4.81 -4.20
C PHE A 158 -11.19 -5.71 -2.97
N VAL A 159 -11.76 -5.22 -1.86
CA VAL A 159 -12.00 -6.04 -0.67
C VAL A 159 -12.92 -7.22 -1.00
N ASP A 160 -14.04 -7.00 -1.69
CA ASP A 160 -14.95 -8.09 -2.09
C ASP A 160 -14.22 -9.18 -2.90
N ILE A 161 -13.45 -8.79 -3.92
CA ILE A 161 -12.65 -9.71 -4.74
C ILE A 161 -11.64 -10.48 -3.89
N MET A 162 -10.96 -9.80 -2.96
CA MET A 162 -9.95 -10.41 -2.10
C MET A 162 -10.54 -11.36 -1.07
N LEU A 163 -11.69 -11.02 -0.49
CA LEU A 163 -12.40 -11.91 0.44
C LEU A 163 -12.87 -13.18 -0.29
N ASP A 164 -13.29 -13.08 -1.55
CA ASP A 164 -13.62 -14.22 -2.41
C ASP A 164 -12.38 -15.07 -2.71
N LEU A 165 -11.30 -14.43 -3.17
CA LEU A 165 -10.03 -15.10 -3.45
C LEU A 165 -9.53 -15.87 -2.21
N LEU A 166 -9.49 -15.21 -1.06
CA LEU A 166 -9.01 -15.77 0.21
C LEU A 166 -10.02 -16.71 0.89
N LYS A 167 -11.20 -16.91 0.28
CA LYS A 167 -12.29 -17.74 0.82
C LYS A 167 -12.66 -17.37 2.25
N VAL A 168 -12.71 -16.07 2.55
CA VAL A 168 -13.07 -15.57 3.87
C VAL A 168 -14.56 -15.87 4.16
N PRO A 169 -14.87 -16.53 5.30
CA PRO A 169 -16.25 -16.86 5.65
C PRO A 169 -17.15 -15.63 5.83
N GLU A 170 -18.42 -15.76 5.50
CA GLU A 170 -19.43 -14.67 5.59
C GLU A 170 -19.51 -14.02 6.98
N SER A 171 -19.32 -14.79 8.05
CA SER A 171 -19.29 -14.25 9.42
C SER A 171 -18.14 -13.27 9.64
N GLU A 172 -16.97 -13.56 9.05
CA GLU A 172 -15.80 -12.69 9.12
C GLU A 172 -15.93 -11.47 8.19
N ARG A 173 -16.59 -11.64 7.03
CA ARG A 173 -16.94 -10.50 6.17
C ARG A 173 -17.81 -9.49 6.91
N LYS A 174 -18.85 -9.95 7.60
CA LYS A 174 -19.71 -9.11 8.45
C LYS A 174 -18.94 -8.45 9.59
N LEU A 175 -17.95 -9.13 10.16
CA LEU A 175 -17.05 -8.52 11.15
C LEU A 175 -16.27 -7.36 10.51
N LEU A 176 -15.70 -7.57 9.33
CA LEU A 176 -14.94 -6.54 8.59
C LEU A 176 -15.83 -5.33 8.24
N GLU A 177 -17.04 -5.54 7.72
CA GLU A 177 -18.02 -4.47 7.43
C GLU A 177 -18.40 -3.67 8.67
N LYS A 178 -18.62 -4.37 9.79
CA LYS A 178 -19.01 -3.74 11.06
C LYS A 178 -17.87 -2.95 11.70
N ARG A 179 -16.65 -3.48 11.62
CA ARG A 179 -15.48 -2.91 12.33
C ARG A 179 -14.72 -1.89 11.49
N LYS A 180 -14.79 -2.02 10.16
CA LYS A 180 -14.15 -1.20 9.14
C LYS A 180 -12.63 -1.14 9.24
N ILE A 181 -11.98 -1.09 8.09
CA ILE A 181 -10.56 -0.80 7.95
C ILE A 181 -10.39 0.71 8.05
N ASN A 182 -9.50 1.16 8.92
CA ASN A 182 -9.09 2.55 8.92
C ASN A 182 -8.14 2.80 7.74
N TYR A 183 -8.51 3.73 6.88
CA TYR A 183 -7.76 4.14 5.70
C TYR A 183 -7.42 5.61 5.81
N ILE A 184 -6.16 5.91 6.11
CA ILE A 184 -5.68 7.26 6.37
C ILE A 184 -4.98 7.74 5.11
N PHE A 185 -5.62 8.67 4.42
CA PHE A 185 -5.15 9.22 3.16
C PHE A 185 -4.43 10.56 3.39
N CYS A 186 -3.11 10.48 3.31
CA CYS A 186 -2.19 11.59 3.45
C CYS A 186 -2.03 12.33 2.11
N LYS A 187 -1.90 13.65 2.18
CA LYS A 187 -1.73 14.50 1.00
C LYS A 187 -0.35 14.31 0.36
N ASP A 188 0.69 14.05 1.16
CA ASP A 188 2.09 13.96 0.74
C ASP A 188 2.94 13.00 1.62
N ALA A 189 4.22 12.86 1.25
CA ALA A 189 5.20 11.98 1.90
C ALA A 189 5.56 12.46 3.33
N ASP A 190 5.60 13.77 3.56
CA ASP A 190 5.93 14.34 4.87
C ASP A 190 4.83 14.04 5.90
N GLU A 191 3.57 14.06 5.47
CA GLU A 191 2.45 13.73 6.34
C GLU A 191 2.39 12.25 6.68
N ILE A 192 2.61 11.35 5.73
CA ILE A 192 2.65 9.91 6.06
C ILE A 192 3.79 9.59 7.02
N GLU A 193 4.96 10.22 6.90
CA GLU A 193 6.04 10.04 7.88
C GLU A 193 5.63 10.53 9.28
N LYS A 194 4.92 11.65 9.39
CA LYS A 194 4.39 12.12 10.68
C LYS A 194 3.38 11.16 11.30
N VAL A 195 2.45 10.64 10.49
CA VAL A 195 1.35 9.78 10.97
C VAL A 195 1.83 8.36 11.26
N SER A 196 2.77 7.83 10.46
CA SER A 196 3.21 6.43 10.55
C SER A 196 4.55 6.25 11.26
N GLY A 197 5.41 7.27 11.29
CA GLY A 197 6.82 7.17 11.70
C GLY A 197 7.76 6.62 10.62
N PHE A 198 7.27 6.36 9.40
CA PHE A 198 8.05 5.77 8.32
C PHE A 198 8.09 6.67 7.09
N ASN A 199 9.28 6.88 6.53
CA ASN A 199 9.47 7.53 5.24
C ASN A 199 9.10 6.54 4.10
N THR A 200 7.82 6.54 3.74
CA THR A 200 7.24 5.69 2.68
C THR A 200 6.09 6.42 1.98
N ARG A 201 5.53 5.84 0.92
CA ARG A 201 4.32 6.36 0.26
C ARG A 201 3.05 5.65 0.69
N GLY A 202 3.18 4.52 1.36
CA GLY A 202 2.10 3.80 2.01
C GLY A 202 2.61 2.64 2.85
N ILE A 203 1.82 2.24 3.84
CA ILE A 203 2.17 1.18 4.78
C ILE A 203 0.89 0.60 5.43
N TYR A 204 0.89 -0.70 5.63
CA TYR A 204 0.01 -1.40 6.55
C TYR A 204 0.59 -1.42 7.96
N ILE A 205 -0.04 -0.69 8.88
CA ILE A 205 0.35 -0.63 10.29
C ILE A 205 -0.24 -1.82 11.05
N LEU A 206 0.57 -2.86 11.24
CA LEU A 206 0.20 -4.11 11.93
C LEU A 206 -0.35 -3.86 13.35
N ALA A 207 0.20 -2.88 14.05
CA ALA A 207 -0.17 -2.55 15.43
C ALA A 207 -1.65 -2.18 15.59
N TYR A 208 -2.25 -1.57 14.56
CA TYR A 208 -3.61 -1.03 14.62
C TYR A 208 -4.48 -1.45 13.42
N ASP A 209 -4.03 -2.44 12.67
CA ASP A 209 -4.67 -2.96 11.45
C ASP A 209 -5.14 -1.88 10.46
N GLU A 210 -4.34 -0.85 10.22
CA GLU A 210 -4.74 0.33 9.43
C GLU A 210 -3.82 0.58 8.24
N ILE A 211 -4.36 1.20 7.20
CA ILE A 211 -3.62 1.60 6.01
C ILE A 211 -3.34 3.09 6.10
N ILE A 212 -2.08 3.49 6.01
CA ILE A 212 -1.67 4.89 5.91
C ILE A 212 -1.01 5.08 4.55
N THR A 213 -1.46 6.03 3.74
CA THR A 213 -1.05 6.08 2.33
C THR A 213 -1.27 7.42 1.65
N THR A 214 -0.47 7.68 0.62
CA THR A 214 -0.62 8.82 -0.30
C THR A 214 -1.38 8.48 -1.59
N TYR A 215 -1.75 7.21 -1.78
CA TYR A 215 -2.54 6.71 -2.89
C TYR A 215 -4.01 6.64 -2.48
N ASN A 216 -4.92 7.12 -3.33
CA ASN A 216 -6.36 7.05 -3.08
C ASN A 216 -6.94 5.63 -3.26
N CYS A 217 -6.23 4.76 -3.97
CA CYS A 217 -6.47 3.32 -4.01
C CYS A 217 -5.15 2.57 -3.79
N HIS A 218 -4.91 2.10 -2.56
CA HIS A 218 -3.66 1.41 -2.20
C HIS A 218 -3.92 -0.09 -1.98
N PHE A 219 -4.26 -0.78 -3.06
CA PHE A 219 -4.64 -2.20 -3.04
C PHE A 219 -3.54 -3.12 -2.49
N HIS A 220 -2.26 -2.77 -2.70
CA HIS A 220 -1.10 -3.49 -2.18
C HIS A 220 -1.15 -3.67 -0.66
N GLU A 221 -1.27 -2.58 0.10
CA GLU A 221 -1.30 -2.64 1.57
C GLU A 221 -2.60 -3.27 2.09
N ILE A 222 -3.71 -3.11 1.35
CA ILE A 222 -4.97 -3.79 1.68
C ILE A 222 -4.80 -5.30 1.53
N ALA A 223 -4.04 -5.77 0.53
CA ALA A 223 -3.75 -7.19 0.38
C ALA A 223 -2.98 -7.76 1.58
N HIS A 224 -1.96 -7.05 2.07
CA HIS A 224 -1.23 -7.40 3.30
C HIS A 224 -2.17 -7.51 4.51
N LEU A 225 -3.09 -6.56 4.69
CA LEU A 225 -4.10 -6.62 5.75
C LEU A 225 -5.00 -7.84 5.59
N LEU A 226 -5.54 -8.08 4.39
CA LEU A 226 -6.56 -9.10 4.18
C LEU A 226 -6.01 -10.52 4.30
N ILE A 227 -4.76 -10.78 3.91
CA ILE A 227 -4.14 -12.09 4.16
C ILE A 227 -3.93 -12.32 5.66
N ASN A 228 -3.49 -11.30 6.41
CA ASN A 228 -3.37 -11.40 7.86
C ASN A 228 -4.74 -11.58 8.53
N PHE A 229 -5.77 -10.89 8.02
CA PHE A 229 -7.16 -11.04 8.45
C PHE A 229 -7.67 -12.47 8.26
N ARG A 230 -7.34 -13.11 7.12
CA ARG A 230 -7.72 -14.49 6.82
C ARG A 230 -6.97 -15.51 7.67
N LEU A 231 -5.71 -15.25 8.02
CA LEU A 231 -4.86 -16.19 8.76
C LEU A 231 -5.00 -16.06 10.29
N LYS A 232 -5.41 -14.89 10.79
CA LYS A 232 -5.60 -14.52 12.21
C LYS A 232 -4.35 -14.61 13.08
N ASN A 233 -3.80 -15.80 13.29
CA ASN A 233 -2.66 -16.06 14.16
C ASN A 233 -1.42 -16.40 13.32
N ILE A 234 -0.55 -15.41 13.13
CA ILE A 234 0.58 -15.50 12.21
C ILE A 234 1.91 -15.17 12.89
N PRO A 235 3.03 -15.69 12.40
CA PRO A 235 4.33 -15.12 12.75
C PRO A 235 4.46 -13.67 12.27
N LEU A 236 5.34 -12.88 12.89
CA LEU A 236 5.53 -11.48 12.51
C LEU A 236 6.18 -11.30 11.14
N TYR A 237 7.05 -12.22 10.74
CA TYR A 237 7.80 -12.10 9.50
C TYR A 237 7.44 -13.22 8.52
N THR A 238 7.35 -12.87 7.25
CA THR A 238 7.26 -13.81 6.13
C THR A 238 8.42 -13.52 5.18
N ILE A 239 8.89 -14.52 4.42
CA ILE A 239 9.89 -14.24 3.37
C ILE A 239 9.33 -13.20 2.38
N PRO A 240 10.10 -12.15 2.03
CA PRO A 240 9.63 -11.08 1.13
C PRO A 240 9.10 -11.60 -0.21
N PHE A 241 9.69 -12.67 -0.73
CA PHE A 241 9.24 -13.31 -1.98
C PHE A 241 7.76 -13.69 -1.95
N LEU A 242 7.23 -14.18 -0.83
CA LEU A 242 5.81 -14.53 -0.69
C LEU A 242 4.97 -13.33 -0.24
N GLN A 243 5.46 -12.57 0.74
CA GLN A 243 4.75 -11.42 1.29
C GLN A 243 4.48 -10.35 0.23
N GLU A 244 5.56 -9.82 -0.36
CA GLU A 244 5.49 -8.77 -1.36
C GLU A 244 4.97 -9.30 -2.70
N GLY A 245 5.32 -10.55 -3.02
CA GLY A 245 4.82 -11.24 -4.20
C GLY A 245 3.30 -11.38 -4.20
N PHE A 246 2.70 -11.81 -3.08
CA PHE A 246 1.24 -11.87 -2.92
C PHE A 246 0.59 -10.52 -3.17
N ALA A 247 0.99 -9.51 -2.39
CA ALA A 247 0.38 -8.19 -2.43
C ALA A 247 0.51 -7.55 -3.81
N THR A 248 1.63 -7.79 -4.49
CA THR A 248 1.86 -7.28 -5.86
C THR A 248 1.04 -8.02 -6.91
N ALA A 249 0.91 -9.35 -6.78
CA ALA A 249 0.14 -10.17 -7.72
C ALA A 249 -1.33 -9.75 -7.77
N VAL A 250 -1.91 -9.39 -6.62
CA VAL A 250 -3.33 -9.06 -6.51
C VAL A 250 -3.59 -7.55 -6.55
N GLY A 251 -2.72 -6.75 -5.94
CA GLY A 251 -2.93 -5.31 -5.68
C GLY A 251 -2.00 -4.37 -6.44
N GLY A 252 -1.00 -4.87 -7.17
CA GLY A 252 -0.02 -4.01 -7.83
C GLY A 252 0.99 -3.37 -6.85
N ARG A 253 1.63 -2.26 -7.24
CA ARG A 253 2.62 -1.55 -6.42
C ARG A 253 2.88 -0.15 -6.96
N GLY A 254 3.02 0.84 -6.08
CA GLY A 254 3.62 2.14 -6.43
C GLY A 254 2.87 2.93 -7.50
N GLY A 255 1.54 2.82 -7.54
CA GLY A 255 0.71 3.40 -8.60
C GLY A 255 0.70 2.61 -9.90
N LEU A 256 1.32 1.43 -9.96
CA LEU A 256 1.24 0.49 -11.08
C LEU A 256 0.22 -0.60 -10.76
N GLY A 257 -0.74 -0.81 -11.66
CA GLY A 257 -1.76 -1.84 -11.52
C GLY A 257 -1.16 -3.25 -11.64
N ARG A 258 -1.88 -4.25 -11.10
CA ARG A 258 -1.40 -5.65 -11.07
C ARG A 258 -0.99 -6.16 -12.46
N ASN A 259 -1.77 -5.88 -13.50
CA ASN A 259 -1.54 -6.42 -14.84
C ASN A 259 -0.24 -5.87 -15.46
N VAL A 260 0.09 -4.60 -15.16
CA VAL A 260 1.36 -3.97 -15.56
C VAL A 260 2.54 -4.72 -14.93
N LEU A 261 2.47 -4.97 -13.62
CA LEU A 261 3.57 -5.64 -12.91
C LEU A 261 3.72 -7.10 -13.31
N LEU A 262 2.63 -7.82 -13.55
CA LEU A 262 2.71 -9.20 -14.03
C LEU A 262 3.35 -9.28 -15.43
N ASP A 263 3.04 -8.33 -16.32
CA ASP A 263 3.67 -8.26 -17.65
C ASP A 263 5.17 -7.94 -17.56
N ILE A 264 5.58 -7.03 -16.66
CA ILE A 264 7.00 -6.77 -16.37
C ILE A 264 7.67 -8.04 -15.82
N GLY A 265 7.05 -8.72 -14.86
CA GLY A 265 7.55 -9.98 -14.31
C GLY A 265 7.75 -11.04 -15.39
N CYS A 266 6.81 -11.12 -16.35
CA CYS A 266 6.87 -12.10 -17.44
C CYS A 266 8.04 -11.79 -18.38
N PHE A 267 8.25 -10.52 -18.70
CA PHE A 267 9.43 -10.09 -19.45
C PHE A 267 10.73 -10.43 -18.72
N LEU A 268 10.85 -10.10 -17.43
CA LEU A 268 12.06 -10.35 -16.63
C LEU A 268 12.40 -11.84 -16.56
N GLN A 269 11.39 -12.71 -16.42
CA GLN A 269 11.58 -14.16 -16.46
C GLN A 269 12.00 -14.65 -17.86
N LYS A 270 11.28 -14.26 -18.91
CA LYS A 270 11.55 -14.77 -20.27
C LYS A 270 12.88 -14.27 -20.83
N SER A 271 13.27 -13.05 -20.49
CA SER A 271 14.58 -12.48 -20.84
C SER A 271 15.73 -13.04 -19.99
N LYS A 272 15.41 -13.79 -18.91
CA LYS A 272 16.36 -14.27 -17.90
C LYS A 272 17.14 -13.15 -17.21
N PHE A 273 16.59 -11.94 -17.20
CA PHE A 273 17.23 -10.80 -16.54
C PHE A 273 17.30 -11.02 -15.03
N ILE A 274 16.19 -11.47 -14.43
CA ILE A 274 16.11 -11.89 -13.03
C ILE A 274 15.31 -13.18 -12.97
N PRO A 275 15.95 -14.36 -12.85
CA PRO A 275 15.27 -15.62 -12.59
C PRO A 275 14.54 -15.60 -11.24
N PHE A 276 13.35 -16.21 -11.13
CA PHE A 276 12.62 -16.21 -9.84
C PHE A 276 13.43 -16.88 -8.71
N ASN A 277 14.24 -17.90 -9.04
CA ASN A 277 15.03 -18.64 -8.07
C ASN A 277 16.24 -17.86 -7.54
N SER A 278 16.55 -16.69 -8.10
CA SER A 278 17.60 -15.80 -7.59
C SER A 278 17.07 -14.76 -6.61
N ILE A 279 15.79 -14.81 -6.21
CA ILE A 279 15.17 -13.83 -5.29
C ILE A 279 14.27 -14.50 -4.23
N ILE A 280 14.41 -15.80 -3.98
CA ILE A 280 13.52 -16.53 -3.06
C ILE A 280 13.84 -16.20 -1.60
N THR A 281 15.13 -16.11 -1.25
CA THR A 281 15.54 -15.83 0.12
C THR A 281 15.43 -14.34 0.44
N LYS A 282 15.34 -13.99 1.72
CA LYS A 282 15.26 -12.59 2.17
C LYS A 282 16.48 -11.78 1.72
N ALA A 283 17.68 -12.34 1.82
CA ALA A 283 18.90 -11.64 1.45
C ALA A 283 18.96 -11.32 -0.05
N GLU A 284 18.65 -12.32 -0.89
CA GLU A 284 18.65 -12.16 -2.35
C GLU A 284 17.53 -11.24 -2.85
N PHE A 285 16.35 -11.32 -2.23
CA PHE A 285 15.24 -10.42 -2.57
C PHE A 285 15.57 -8.95 -2.29
N LEU A 286 16.30 -8.68 -1.21
CA LEU A 286 16.67 -7.33 -0.79
C LEU A 286 17.97 -6.82 -1.42
N SER A 287 18.73 -7.67 -2.12
CA SER A 287 19.94 -7.25 -2.84
C SER A 287 19.66 -6.59 -4.19
N GLU A 288 18.43 -6.69 -4.68
CA GLU A 288 18.00 -6.16 -5.97
C GLU A 288 16.94 -5.05 -5.79
N ASP A 289 16.76 -4.20 -6.80
CA ASP A 289 15.76 -3.13 -6.74
C ASP A 289 14.34 -3.70 -6.66
N ALA A 290 13.51 -3.10 -5.81
CA ALA A 290 12.12 -3.50 -5.64
C ALA A 290 11.27 -3.36 -6.93
N SER A 291 11.66 -2.50 -7.88
CA SER A 291 11.03 -2.42 -9.20
C SER A 291 11.28 -3.66 -10.06
N LEU A 292 12.19 -4.53 -9.65
CA LEU A 292 12.60 -5.74 -10.37
C LEU A 292 12.16 -7.02 -9.65
N THR A 293 12.36 -7.10 -8.33
CA THR A 293 12.01 -8.29 -7.54
C THR A 293 10.51 -8.47 -7.37
N TYR A 294 9.77 -7.39 -7.14
CA TYR A 294 8.32 -7.45 -6.92
C TYR A 294 7.55 -7.96 -8.14
N PRO A 295 7.78 -7.48 -9.39
CA PRO A 295 7.14 -8.06 -10.58
C PRO A 295 7.39 -9.57 -10.74
N VAL A 296 8.62 -10.02 -10.53
CA VAL A 296 8.98 -11.44 -10.64
C VAL A 296 8.27 -12.26 -9.57
N ALA A 297 8.33 -11.81 -8.31
CA ALA A 297 7.64 -12.46 -7.21
C ALA A 297 6.13 -12.46 -7.43
N ALA A 298 5.55 -11.38 -7.93
CA ALA A 298 4.12 -11.29 -8.25
C ALA A 298 3.69 -12.37 -9.25
N LEU A 299 4.41 -12.49 -10.36
CA LEU A 299 4.10 -13.48 -11.38
C LEU A 299 4.21 -14.91 -10.85
N TYR A 300 5.25 -15.19 -10.06
CA TYR A 300 5.43 -16.51 -9.47
C TYR A 300 4.36 -16.81 -8.41
N ASN A 301 3.98 -15.84 -7.58
CA ASN A 301 2.92 -16.03 -6.58
C ASN A 301 1.54 -16.21 -7.22
N LEU A 302 1.27 -15.54 -8.34
CA LEU A 302 0.06 -15.82 -9.13
C LEU A 302 0.04 -17.28 -9.63
N PHE A 303 1.16 -17.75 -10.19
CA PHE A 303 1.32 -19.15 -10.56
C PHE A 303 1.08 -20.10 -9.38
N LEU A 304 1.65 -19.82 -8.21
CA LEU A 304 1.46 -20.65 -7.02
C LEU A 304 -0.01 -20.72 -6.58
N MET A 305 -0.72 -19.59 -6.62
CA MET A 305 -2.14 -19.54 -6.29
C MET A 305 -3.00 -20.33 -7.29
N GLU A 306 -2.68 -20.26 -8.59
CA GLU A 306 -3.41 -20.96 -9.65
C GLU A 306 -3.10 -22.46 -9.68
N GLU A 307 -1.84 -22.86 -9.45
CA GLU A 307 -1.39 -24.25 -9.47
C GLU A 307 -1.85 -25.04 -8.24
N PHE A 308 -1.78 -24.44 -7.06
CA PHE A 308 -2.09 -25.13 -5.80
C PHE A 308 -3.48 -24.86 -5.25
N GLY A 309 -4.14 -23.80 -5.73
CA GLY A 309 -5.29 -23.22 -5.09
C GLY A 309 -4.93 -22.43 -3.81
N ILE A 310 -5.81 -21.51 -3.44
CA ILE A 310 -5.52 -20.53 -2.38
C ILE A 310 -5.23 -21.15 -1.01
N GLU A 311 -5.91 -22.23 -0.60
CA GLU A 311 -5.69 -22.83 0.72
C GLU A 311 -4.29 -23.44 0.86
N SER A 312 -3.82 -24.13 -0.18
CA SER A 312 -2.47 -24.66 -0.24
C SER A 312 -1.42 -23.54 -0.29
N TYR A 313 -1.72 -22.44 -1.00
CA TYR A 313 -0.89 -21.25 -1.01
C TYR A 313 -0.77 -20.60 0.38
N LEU A 314 -1.87 -20.48 1.12
CA LEU A 314 -1.84 -19.94 2.49
C LEU A 314 -1.01 -20.82 3.44
N ASN A 315 -1.06 -22.14 3.27
CA ASN A 315 -0.18 -23.05 4.03
C ASN A 315 1.30 -22.84 3.67
N LEU A 316 1.61 -22.64 2.39
CA LEU A 316 2.96 -22.31 1.93
C LEU A 316 3.44 -20.99 2.55
N TYR A 317 2.59 -19.97 2.52
CA TYR A 317 2.84 -18.65 3.12
C TYR A 317 3.20 -18.78 4.61
N LEU A 318 2.39 -19.50 5.39
CA LEU A 318 2.64 -19.77 6.80
C LEU A 318 3.91 -20.60 7.05
N THR A 319 4.21 -21.56 6.17
CA THR A 319 5.39 -22.43 6.29
C THR A 319 6.69 -21.61 6.26
N TYR A 320 6.74 -20.57 5.42
CA TYR A 320 7.90 -19.66 5.33
C TYR A 320 7.67 -18.33 6.06
N SER A 321 6.84 -18.38 7.10
CA SER A 321 6.68 -17.32 8.08
C SER A 321 7.27 -17.75 9.42
N GLY A 322 7.89 -16.84 10.16
CA GLY A 322 8.48 -17.13 11.47
C GLY A 322 9.04 -15.91 12.17
N GLU A 323 9.94 -16.15 13.11
CA GLU A 323 10.76 -15.11 13.73
C GLU A 323 11.76 -14.51 12.73
N ALA A 324 12.26 -13.32 13.03
CA ALA A 324 13.20 -12.61 12.16
C ALA A 324 14.43 -13.46 11.81
N GLU A 325 14.98 -14.17 12.80
CA GLU A 325 16.14 -15.06 12.62
C GLU A 325 15.82 -16.23 11.69
N TYR A 326 14.67 -16.89 11.88
CA TYR A 326 14.22 -17.99 11.02
C TYR A 326 14.13 -17.54 9.56
N VAL A 327 13.40 -16.45 9.29
CA VAL A 327 13.20 -15.92 7.94
C VAL A 327 14.52 -15.48 7.30
N THR A 328 15.45 -14.94 8.09
CA THR A 328 16.76 -14.50 7.61
C THR A 328 17.68 -15.68 7.28
N ASN A 329 17.55 -16.80 7.99
CA ASN A 329 18.39 -17.99 7.82
C ASN A 329 17.86 -19.01 6.79
N LEU A 330 16.70 -18.75 6.16
CA LEU A 330 16.17 -19.61 5.10
C LEU A 330 17.11 -19.58 3.88
N THR A 331 17.44 -20.78 3.37
CA THR A 331 18.23 -20.98 2.15
C THR A 331 17.34 -21.45 1.01
N LEU A 332 17.81 -21.28 -0.24
CA LEU A 332 17.08 -21.75 -1.42
C LEU A 332 16.70 -23.23 -1.32
N ASP A 333 17.63 -24.10 -0.90
CA ASP A 333 17.40 -25.55 -0.74
C ASP A 333 16.34 -25.89 0.33
N SER A 334 16.11 -25.00 1.28
CA SER A 334 15.10 -25.17 2.33
C SER A 334 13.68 -24.80 1.84
N VAL A 335 13.56 -24.05 0.75
CA VAL A 335 12.28 -23.61 0.19
C VAL A 335 11.81 -24.60 -0.88
N LYS A 336 10.83 -25.41 -0.51
CA LYS A 336 10.13 -26.35 -1.39
C LYS A 336 9.07 -25.62 -2.20
N LEU A 337 9.38 -25.37 -3.47
CA LEU A 337 8.48 -24.82 -4.49
C LEU A 337 8.11 -25.89 -5.54
N PRO A 338 7.08 -25.68 -6.38
CA PRO A 338 6.81 -26.54 -7.52
C PRO A 338 8.04 -26.81 -8.41
N GLN A 339 7.97 -27.90 -9.17
CA GLN A 339 8.90 -28.18 -10.25
C GLN A 339 8.98 -27.00 -11.23
N ILE A 340 10.21 -26.61 -11.56
CA ILE A 340 10.49 -25.42 -12.38
C ILE A 340 9.85 -25.52 -13.77
N GLU A 341 9.73 -26.73 -14.31
CA GLU A 341 9.12 -27.01 -15.60
C GLU A 341 7.64 -26.60 -15.64
N LYS A 342 6.93 -26.72 -14.50
CA LYS A 342 5.54 -26.24 -14.41
C LYS A 342 5.46 -24.74 -14.53
N PHE A 343 6.38 -24.02 -13.90
CA PHE A 343 6.44 -22.56 -14.02
C PHE A 343 6.82 -22.11 -15.43
N PHE A 344 7.75 -22.80 -16.11
CA PHE A 344 8.04 -22.48 -17.51
C PHE A 344 6.86 -22.77 -18.44
N SER A 345 6.16 -23.88 -18.24
CA SER A 345 4.90 -24.14 -18.95
C SER A 345 3.85 -23.07 -18.68
N TYR A 346 3.77 -22.57 -17.44
CA TYR A 346 2.92 -21.44 -17.08
C TYR A 346 3.31 -20.17 -17.85
N LEU A 347 4.60 -19.82 -17.85
CA LEU A 347 5.13 -18.65 -18.56
C LEU A 347 4.89 -18.70 -20.07
N ASP A 348 5.01 -19.85 -20.69
CA ASP A 348 4.77 -20.03 -22.13
C ASP A 348 3.30 -19.78 -22.49
N ASN A 349 2.39 -20.17 -21.61
CA ASN A 349 0.95 -19.96 -21.76
C ASN A 349 0.47 -18.61 -21.22
N TYR A 350 1.31 -17.88 -20.49
CA TYR A 350 0.97 -16.58 -19.91
C TYR A 350 0.66 -15.58 -21.03
N LYS A 351 -0.63 -15.27 -21.19
CA LYS A 351 -1.11 -14.22 -22.06
C LYS A 351 -0.92 -12.90 -21.34
N ARG A 352 -0.10 -12.02 -21.91
CA ARG A 352 0.07 -10.65 -21.40
C ARG A 352 -1.29 -10.03 -21.08
N GLN A 353 -1.39 -9.54 -19.86
CA GLN A 353 -2.60 -8.97 -19.27
C GLN A 353 -2.63 -7.44 -19.44
N GLY A 354 -1.52 -6.82 -19.81
CA GLY A 354 -1.34 -5.36 -19.91
C GLY A 354 -2.15 -4.67 -21.01
N GLY A 355 -3.14 -5.35 -21.60
CA GLY A 355 -4.20 -4.76 -22.41
C GLY A 355 -3.77 -4.22 -23.78
N ILE A 356 -2.50 -3.86 -23.99
CA ILE A 356 -2.01 -3.16 -25.18
C ILE A 356 -1.28 -4.12 -26.12
N LYS A 357 -1.60 -4.02 -27.42
CA LYS A 357 -0.95 -4.77 -28.51
C LYS A 357 -0.59 -3.83 -29.66
N LEU A 358 0.41 -4.23 -30.44
CA LEU A 358 0.82 -3.50 -31.64
C LEU A 358 0.26 -4.08 -32.94
N ASP A 359 -0.37 -5.26 -32.88
CA ASP A 359 -0.98 -5.91 -34.03
C ASP A 359 -2.15 -6.80 -33.59
N VAL A 360 -3.29 -6.65 -34.27
CA VAL A 360 -4.53 -7.40 -34.05
C VAL A 360 -5.23 -7.57 -35.40
N ASN A 361 -5.49 -8.83 -35.76
CA ASN A 361 -6.24 -9.18 -36.96
C ASN A 361 -7.74 -9.31 -36.65
N GLU A 362 -8.42 -8.17 -36.49
CA GLU A 362 -9.87 -8.07 -36.31
C GLU A 362 -10.47 -7.05 -37.28
N LYS A 363 -11.79 -7.14 -37.51
CA LYS A 363 -12.51 -6.13 -38.30
C LYS A 363 -12.91 -4.98 -37.38
N PHE A 364 -12.56 -3.76 -37.78
CA PHE A 364 -12.80 -2.57 -36.97
C PHE A 364 -13.83 -1.65 -37.63
N LYS A 365 -14.68 -1.03 -36.82
CA LYS A 365 -15.61 0.03 -37.20
C LYS A 365 -15.22 1.34 -36.52
N THR A 366 -15.11 2.42 -37.27
CA THR A 366 -14.86 3.75 -36.70
C THR A 366 -15.97 4.16 -35.75
N ILE A 367 -15.61 4.59 -34.55
CA ILE A 367 -16.54 5.11 -33.53
C ILE A 367 -16.23 6.56 -33.16
N PHE A 368 -15.04 7.05 -33.48
CA PHE A 368 -14.66 8.45 -33.33
C PHE A 368 -13.60 8.84 -34.35
N GLU A 369 -13.72 10.06 -34.87
CA GLU A 369 -12.76 10.68 -35.79
C GLU A 369 -12.71 12.18 -35.48
N GLY A 370 -11.52 12.66 -35.08
CA GLY A 370 -11.31 14.04 -34.68
C GLY A 370 -9.84 14.46 -34.81
N LYS A 371 -9.50 15.68 -34.40
CA LYS A 371 -8.14 16.22 -34.51
C LYS A 371 -7.12 15.42 -33.69
N GLU A 372 -7.53 14.97 -32.50
CA GLU A 372 -6.71 14.19 -31.58
C GLU A 372 -6.43 12.77 -32.09
N GLY A 373 -7.24 12.27 -33.04
CA GLY A 373 -7.06 10.94 -33.60
C GLY A 373 -8.34 10.26 -34.09
N THR A 374 -8.20 8.99 -34.42
CA THR A 374 -9.29 8.09 -34.80
C THR A 374 -9.33 6.91 -33.84
N ILE A 375 -10.54 6.56 -33.39
CA ILE A 375 -10.77 5.37 -32.57
C ILE A 375 -11.74 4.46 -33.30
N MET A 376 -11.34 3.20 -33.45
CA MET A 376 -12.15 2.16 -34.07
C MET A 376 -12.37 1.02 -33.09
N GLU A 377 -13.48 0.33 -33.22
CA GLU A 377 -13.93 -0.72 -32.31
C GLU A 377 -14.10 -2.05 -33.06
N SER A 378 -13.66 -3.14 -32.43
CA SER A 378 -13.97 -4.52 -32.80
C SER A 378 -14.68 -5.24 -31.63
N ASP A 379 -14.75 -6.57 -31.66
CA ASP A 379 -15.36 -7.34 -30.56
C ASP A 379 -14.52 -7.23 -29.28
N ASN A 380 -13.19 -7.34 -29.39
CA ASN A 380 -12.31 -7.43 -28.21
C ASN A 380 -11.39 -6.22 -28.01
N TYR A 381 -11.21 -5.37 -29.02
CA TYR A 381 -10.23 -4.28 -28.99
C TYR A 381 -10.79 -2.94 -29.45
N TYR A 382 -10.15 -1.89 -28.97
CA TYR A 382 -10.15 -0.58 -29.58
C TYR A 382 -8.84 -0.38 -30.33
N ARG A 383 -8.91 -0.05 -31.62
CA ARG A 383 -7.77 0.43 -32.41
C ARG A 383 -7.68 1.94 -32.23
N MET A 384 -6.56 2.39 -31.67
CA MET A 384 -6.26 3.79 -31.41
C MET A 384 -5.28 4.29 -32.47
N LYS A 385 -5.60 5.40 -33.16
CA LYS A 385 -4.67 6.21 -33.96
C LYS A 385 -4.66 7.62 -33.34
N ILE A 386 -3.73 7.90 -32.44
CA ILE A 386 -3.67 9.18 -31.68
C ILE A 386 -2.35 9.90 -31.92
N HIS A 387 -2.26 11.20 -31.62
CA HIS A 387 -0.95 11.87 -31.51
C HIS A 387 -0.21 11.37 -30.25
N SER A 388 0.45 12.24 -29.49
CA SER A 388 1.23 11.82 -28.31
C SER A 388 0.39 11.60 -27.04
N GLY A 389 -0.85 12.09 -27.01
CA GLY A 389 -1.70 11.98 -25.83
C GLY A 389 -3.18 12.12 -26.14
N LEU A 390 -4.02 11.47 -25.34
CA LEU A 390 -5.48 11.56 -25.41
C LEU A 390 -6.05 11.55 -23.99
N LEU A 391 -6.92 12.51 -23.71
CA LEU A 391 -7.71 12.57 -22.48
C LEU A 391 -9.12 12.09 -22.76
N LEU A 392 -9.62 11.17 -21.94
CA LEU A 392 -10.98 10.65 -22.04
C LEU A 392 -11.81 11.08 -20.82
N LYS A 393 -13.04 11.53 -21.06
CA LYS A 393 -13.95 12.07 -20.04
C LYS A 393 -15.21 11.21 -19.96
N THR A 394 -15.61 10.85 -18.75
CA THR A 394 -16.90 10.19 -18.55
C THR A 394 -18.06 11.18 -18.76
N ALA A 395 -19.25 10.66 -19.08
CA ALA A 395 -20.47 11.47 -19.16
C ALA A 395 -20.77 12.25 -17.86
N ASN A 396 -20.37 11.69 -16.71
CA ASN A 396 -20.50 12.31 -15.39
C ASN A 396 -19.11 12.56 -14.79
N PRO A 397 -18.45 13.69 -15.11
CA PRO A 397 -17.11 13.99 -14.62
C PRO A 397 -17.12 14.36 -13.12
N LEU A 398 -16.07 13.98 -12.39
CA LEU A 398 -15.89 14.32 -10.98
C LEU A 398 -15.32 15.74 -10.83
N SER A 399 -16.21 16.74 -10.79
CA SER A 399 -15.86 18.17 -10.86
C SER A 399 -15.02 18.72 -9.70
N ASN A 400 -15.14 18.14 -8.50
CA ASN A 400 -14.44 18.60 -7.30
C ASN A 400 -13.14 17.83 -7.00
N TYR A 401 -12.79 16.86 -7.84
CA TYR A 401 -11.63 15.99 -7.64
C TYR A 401 -10.40 16.49 -8.43
N LYS A 402 -9.25 16.51 -7.76
CA LYS A 402 -7.94 16.80 -8.34
C LYS A 402 -7.11 15.51 -8.43
N SER A 403 -6.84 15.07 -9.66
CA SER A 403 -5.90 13.97 -9.88
C SER A 403 -4.46 14.45 -9.65
N LYS A 404 -3.75 13.77 -8.74
CA LYS A 404 -2.30 13.98 -8.54
C LYS A 404 -1.55 13.71 -9.84
N LYS A 405 -1.86 12.58 -10.50
CA LYS A 405 -1.20 12.19 -11.74
C LYS A 405 -1.45 13.18 -12.88
N PHE A 406 -2.67 13.70 -13.01
CA PHE A 406 -2.96 14.76 -14.00
C PHE A 406 -2.16 16.03 -13.71
N SER A 407 -2.07 16.42 -12.43
CA SER A 407 -1.37 17.65 -12.02
C SER A 407 0.14 17.55 -12.24
N GLU A 408 0.72 16.35 -12.12
CA GLU A 408 2.13 16.09 -12.47
C GLU A 408 2.40 16.24 -13.97
N GLU A 409 1.50 15.71 -14.81
CA GLU A 409 1.66 15.74 -16.27
C GLU A 409 1.32 17.11 -16.88
N PHE A 410 0.37 17.83 -16.26
CA PHE A 410 -0.14 19.11 -16.76
C PHE A 410 -0.21 20.18 -15.65
N PRO A 411 0.93 20.63 -15.11
CA PRO A 411 0.96 21.53 -13.94
C PRO A 411 0.28 22.89 -14.18
N ALA A 412 0.18 23.33 -15.44
CA ALA A 412 -0.46 24.58 -15.82
C ALA A 412 -1.97 24.44 -16.12
N ILE A 413 -2.52 23.22 -16.14
CA ILE A 413 -3.90 22.95 -16.56
C ILE A 413 -4.70 22.45 -15.36
N LYS A 414 -5.89 23.03 -15.15
CA LYS A 414 -6.82 22.53 -14.14
C LYS A 414 -7.46 21.24 -14.61
N HIS A 415 -7.44 20.21 -13.76
CA HIS A 415 -8.12 18.95 -14.04
C HIS A 415 -9.62 19.17 -14.32
N SER A 416 -10.07 18.75 -15.51
CA SER A 416 -11.45 18.94 -15.98
C SER A 416 -12.29 17.67 -15.91
N GLY A 417 -12.01 16.79 -14.94
CA GLY A 417 -12.76 15.54 -14.72
C GLY A 417 -12.51 14.45 -15.77
N CYS A 418 -11.32 14.42 -16.36
CA CYS A 418 -10.93 13.32 -17.25
C CYS A 418 -10.71 12.05 -16.42
N LYS A 419 -11.22 10.90 -16.87
CA LYS A 419 -11.01 9.62 -16.18
C LYS A 419 -9.77 8.91 -16.68
N TYR A 420 -9.46 8.98 -17.97
CA TYR A 420 -8.28 8.31 -18.52
C TYR A 420 -7.33 9.29 -19.20
N LEU A 421 -6.03 9.02 -19.04
CA LEU A 421 -4.96 9.63 -19.81
C LEU A 421 -4.23 8.53 -20.56
N ILE A 422 -4.24 8.61 -21.88
CA ILE A 422 -3.47 7.73 -22.77
C ILE A 422 -2.28 8.57 -23.28
N LYS A 423 -1.07 8.04 -23.19
CA LYS A 423 0.13 8.62 -23.82
C LYS A 423 0.77 7.59 -24.73
N ALA A 424 1.30 8.04 -25.85
CA ALA A 424 1.99 7.19 -26.81
C ALA A 424 3.21 7.91 -27.40
N ASP A 425 4.30 7.17 -27.56
CA ASP A 425 5.44 7.52 -28.40
C ASP A 425 5.90 6.30 -29.22
N SER A 426 7.08 6.37 -29.84
CA SER A 426 7.57 5.27 -30.68
C SER A 426 7.96 4.02 -29.88
N ARG A 427 8.17 4.14 -28.57
CA ARG A 427 8.64 3.04 -27.69
C ARG A 427 7.64 2.66 -26.62
N GLU A 428 6.71 3.53 -26.25
CA GLU A 428 5.82 3.32 -25.12
C GLU A 428 4.37 3.73 -25.41
N VAL A 429 3.43 2.96 -24.86
CA VAL A 429 2.02 3.34 -24.72
C VAL A 429 1.60 3.10 -23.28
N ILE A 430 1.04 4.11 -22.62
CA ILE A 430 0.60 4.02 -21.23
C ILE A 430 -0.81 4.56 -21.06
N ILE A 431 -1.58 3.92 -20.18
CA ILE A 431 -2.95 4.30 -19.85
C ILE A 431 -3.09 4.42 -18.34
N TYR A 432 -3.35 5.63 -17.87
CA TYR A 432 -3.68 5.91 -16.48
C TYR A 432 -5.19 6.02 -16.29
N ASN A 433 -5.69 5.46 -15.18
CA ASN A 433 -6.95 5.88 -14.60
C ASN A 433 -6.67 7.05 -13.64
N LEU A 434 -7.03 8.26 -14.06
CA LEU A 434 -6.80 9.49 -13.30
C LEU A 434 -7.69 9.58 -12.05
N TYR A 435 -8.81 8.86 -11.99
CA TYR A 435 -9.64 8.81 -10.79
C TYR A 435 -9.00 7.98 -9.68
N THR A 436 -8.19 6.96 -9.99
CA THR A 436 -7.38 6.19 -9.00
C THR A 436 -5.89 6.59 -8.99
N ASN A 437 -5.44 7.39 -9.96
CA ASN A 437 -4.03 7.68 -10.24
C ASN A 437 -3.16 6.44 -10.53
N ILE A 438 -3.77 5.32 -10.97
CA ILE A 438 -3.07 4.06 -11.24
C ILE A 438 -2.77 3.91 -12.74
N LEU A 439 -1.57 3.46 -13.09
CA LEU A 439 -1.24 2.95 -14.42
C LEU A 439 -1.90 1.59 -14.60
N ILE A 440 -2.95 1.53 -15.42
CA ILE A 440 -3.79 0.34 -15.57
C ILE A 440 -3.37 -0.54 -16.75
N ALA A 441 -2.67 0.03 -17.73
CA ALA A 441 -2.13 -0.69 -18.89
C ALA A 441 -0.87 0.01 -19.40
N SER A 442 0.09 -0.79 -19.88
CA SER A 442 1.33 -0.29 -20.44
C SER A 442 1.91 -1.24 -21.48
N TYR A 443 2.48 -0.67 -22.53
CA TYR A 443 3.38 -1.32 -23.47
C TYR A 443 4.68 -0.53 -23.49
N SER A 444 5.82 -1.19 -23.36
CA SER A 444 7.13 -0.56 -23.53
C SER A 444 8.02 -1.50 -24.31
N ALA A 445 8.57 -1.04 -25.43
CA ALA A 445 9.45 -1.82 -26.30
C ALA A 445 10.66 -2.37 -25.54
N SER A 446 11.18 -1.61 -24.57
CA SER A 446 12.28 -2.04 -23.69
C SER A 446 11.91 -3.21 -22.76
N PHE A 447 10.61 -3.43 -22.52
CA PHE A 447 10.07 -4.54 -21.74
C PHE A 447 9.35 -5.56 -22.64
N THR A 448 9.75 -5.69 -23.90
CA THR A 448 9.33 -6.77 -24.80
C THR A 448 10.52 -7.51 -25.38
N LEU A 449 10.32 -8.79 -25.71
CA LEU A 449 11.40 -9.63 -26.27
C LEU A 449 11.72 -9.26 -27.72
N ASP A 450 10.74 -8.75 -28.46
CA ASP A 450 10.86 -8.33 -29.85
C ASP A 450 11.31 -6.87 -30.01
N ASN A 451 11.25 -6.08 -28.93
CA ASN A 451 11.55 -4.64 -28.90
C ASN A 451 10.92 -3.88 -30.09
N LYS A 452 9.67 -4.22 -30.40
CA LYS A 452 8.94 -3.64 -31.54
C LYS A 452 8.53 -2.20 -31.23
N GLU A 453 8.73 -1.30 -32.18
CA GLU A 453 8.27 0.09 -32.03
C GLU A 453 6.77 0.21 -32.30
N VAL A 454 6.13 1.18 -31.64
CA VAL A 454 4.75 1.56 -31.90
C VAL A 454 4.67 2.16 -33.30
N LEU A 455 3.78 1.64 -34.14
CA LEU A 455 3.63 2.10 -35.52
C LEU A 455 3.27 3.59 -35.55
N LYS A 456 3.99 4.38 -36.35
CA LYS A 456 3.73 5.80 -36.55
C LYS A 456 3.38 6.10 -38.00
N GLU A 457 2.20 6.65 -38.23
CA GLU A 457 1.70 7.06 -39.55
C GLU A 457 1.23 8.52 -39.50
N GLU A 458 1.78 9.38 -40.37
CA GLU A 458 1.35 10.78 -40.51
C GLU A 458 1.36 11.58 -39.20
N GLY A 459 2.27 11.23 -38.27
CA GLY A 459 2.36 11.89 -36.96
C GLY A 459 1.45 11.30 -35.87
N TYR A 460 0.72 10.23 -36.16
CA TYR A 460 -0.11 9.49 -35.22
C TYR A 460 0.51 8.13 -34.88
N PHE A 461 0.41 7.72 -33.62
CA PHE A 461 0.77 6.39 -33.13
C PHE A 461 -0.44 5.45 -33.19
N ILE A 462 -0.21 4.24 -33.67
CA ILE A 462 -1.23 3.21 -33.89
C ILE A 462 -0.97 2.02 -32.98
N PHE A 463 -1.97 1.68 -32.18
CA PHE A 463 -1.94 0.53 -31.27
C PHE A 463 -3.36 0.03 -30.97
N TYR A 464 -3.45 -1.08 -30.26
CA TYR A 464 -4.70 -1.76 -29.93
C TYR A 464 -4.79 -1.94 -28.43
N VAL A 465 -5.94 -1.60 -27.85
CA VAL A 465 -6.21 -1.73 -26.42
C VAL A 465 -7.38 -2.69 -26.24
N ARG A 466 -7.26 -3.71 -25.39
CA ARG A 466 -8.38 -4.58 -25.04
C ARG A 466 -9.49 -3.76 -24.38
N LYS A 467 -10.74 -4.09 -24.69
CA LYS A 467 -11.88 -3.37 -24.10
C LYS A 467 -11.90 -3.40 -22.57
N GLU A 468 -11.51 -4.54 -21.99
CA GLU A 468 -11.46 -4.76 -20.53
C GLU A 468 -10.52 -3.83 -19.75
N VAL A 469 -9.65 -3.08 -20.45
CA VAL A 469 -8.83 -2.03 -19.81
C VAL A 469 -9.71 -0.87 -19.34
N PHE A 470 -10.80 -0.59 -20.05
CA PHE A 470 -11.74 0.47 -19.71
C PHE A 470 -12.96 -0.14 -19.00
N GLU A 471 -13.44 0.54 -17.96
CA GLU A 471 -14.66 0.10 -17.26
C GLU A 471 -15.93 0.53 -17.99
N GLU A 472 -15.83 1.54 -18.84
CA GLU A 472 -16.91 2.06 -19.67
C GLU A 472 -16.66 1.73 -21.14
N GLU A 473 -17.76 1.63 -21.91
CA GLU A 473 -17.66 1.58 -23.36
C GLU A 473 -17.07 2.88 -23.89
N MET A 474 -16.19 2.78 -24.89
CA MET A 474 -15.45 3.95 -25.41
C MET A 474 -16.34 5.09 -25.91
N LYS A 475 -17.56 4.79 -26.39
CA LYS A 475 -18.54 5.81 -26.83
C LYS A 475 -19.05 6.69 -25.69
N GLU A 476 -18.98 6.20 -24.45
CA GLU A 476 -19.36 6.95 -23.24
C GLU A 476 -18.23 7.85 -22.73
N LEU A 477 -17.01 7.61 -23.21
CA LEU A 477 -15.77 8.29 -22.81
C LEU A 477 -15.35 9.42 -23.75
N ILE A 478 -15.91 9.41 -24.96
CA ILE A 478 -15.65 10.38 -26.02
C ILE A 478 -16.83 11.35 -26.03
N THR A 479 -16.77 12.35 -25.14
CA THR A 479 -17.72 13.46 -25.16
C THR A 479 -17.23 14.51 -26.17
N SER A 480 -18.17 15.10 -26.92
CA SER A 480 -17.94 15.92 -28.12
C SER A 480 -17.19 17.25 -27.94
N ASP A 481 -16.67 17.53 -26.73
CA ASP A 481 -16.11 18.83 -26.34
C ASP A 481 -14.60 18.75 -26.00
N ILE A 482 -13.82 17.98 -26.78
CA ILE A 482 -12.35 17.95 -26.69
C ILE A 482 -11.74 18.91 -27.72
#